data_AF-A0A5E4W2P3-F1
#
_entry.id   AF-A0A5E4W2P3-F1
#
_cell.length_a   1.000
_cell.length_b   1.000
_cell.length_c   1.000
_cell.angle_alpha   90.00
_cell.angle_beta   90.00
_cell.angle_gamma   90.00
#
_symmetry.space_group_name_H-M   'P 1'
#
loop_
_entity.id
_entity.type
_entity.pdbx_description
1 polymer ?
#
loop_
_entity_poly.entity_id
_entity_poly.type
_entity_poly.pdbx_seq_one_letter_code
_entity_poly.pdbx_strand_id
1 'polypeptide(L)'
;MYLDQLNAIGNCLGLAAISYVGHEQTVLEIIDDCQRAMEEEREGAIGPWEQRELDYARVAVRSGFLRLALVAAEKALIVSQLPRDEYEYGFNFGNAI
;
A
#
# COMPACT_ATOMS: atom_id res chain seq x y z
N MET A 1 7.47 -2.53 12.36
CA MET A 1 6.07 -3.01 12.18
C MET A 1 5.92 -3.35 10.69
N TYR A 2 5.07 -4.31 10.32
CA TYR A 2 4.84 -4.75 8.92
C TYR A 2 6.03 -5.33 8.13
N LEU A 3 7.01 -5.95 8.80
CA LEU A 3 8.21 -6.48 8.13
C LEU A 3 7.87 -7.53 7.06
N ASP A 4 6.89 -8.40 7.32
CA ASP A 4 6.48 -9.45 6.39
C ASP A 4 5.82 -8.86 5.14
N GLN A 5 4.96 -7.85 5.31
CA GLN A 5 4.31 -7.17 4.19
C GLN A 5 5.33 -6.40 3.35
N LEU A 6 6.28 -5.68 3.98
CA LEU A 6 7.35 -4.98 3.27
C LEU A 6 8.26 -5.96 2.50
N ASN A 7 8.56 -7.13 3.07
CA ASN A 7 9.31 -8.18 2.38
C ASN A 7 8.52 -8.75 1.19
N ALA A 8 7.21 -8.99 1.35
CA ALA A 8 6.35 -9.46 0.28
C ALA A 8 6.30 -8.46 -0.89
N ILE A 9 6.16 -7.18 -0.59
CA ILE A 9 6.24 -6.08 -1.56
C ILE A 9 7.59 -6.09 -2.28
N GLY A 10 8.70 -6.10 -1.54
CA GLY A 10 10.06 -6.09 -2.09
C GLY A 10 10.32 -7.28 -3.03
N ASN A 11 9.89 -8.48 -2.64
CA ASN A 11 10.00 -9.68 -3.47
C ASN A 11 9.17 -9.55 -4.76
N CYS A 12 7.93 -9.06 -4.65
CA CYS A 12 7.05 -8.89 -5.81
C CYS A 12 7.56 -7.77 -6.75
N LEU A 13 8.16 -6.70 -6.23
CA LEU A 13 8.83 -5.68 -7.04
C LEU A 13 9.98 -6.27 -7.87
N GLY A 14 10.73 -7.21 -7.29
CA GLY A 14 11.77 -7.98 -8.00
C GLY A 14 11.20 -8.83 -9.14
N LEU A 15 10.08 -9.50 -8.92
CA LEU A 15 9.39 -10.30 -9.96
C LEU A 15 8.81 -9.42 -11.07
N ALA A 16 8.13 -8.33 -10.70
CA ALA A 16 7.57 -7.34 -11.63
C ALA A 16 8.64 -6.63 -12.47
N ALA A 17 9.91 -6.68 -12.05
CA ALA A 17 11.04 -6.19 -12.84
C ALA A 17 11.36 -7.09 -14.04
N ILE A 18 11.05 -8.38 -13.94
CA ILE A 18 11.36 -9.41 -14.94
C ILE A 18 10.20 -9.52 -15.94
N SER A 19 8.96 -9.51 -15.46
CA SER A 19 7.74 -9.54 -16.27
C SER A 19 6.58 -8.92 -15.51
N TYR A 20 5.68 -8.24 -16.22
CA TYR A 20 4.42 -7.76 -15.64
C TYR A 20 3.27 -8.77 -15.80
N VAL A 21 3.42 -9.76 -16.68
CA VAL A 21 2.32 -10.65 -17.08
C VAL A 21 2.05 -11.71 -16.02
N GLY A 22 0.81 -11.79 -15.56
CA GLY A 22 0.32 -12.88 -14.70
C GLY A 22 0.59 -12.68 -13.20
N HIS A 23 0.98 -11.48 -12.78
CA HIS A 23 1.25 -11.15 -11.37
C HIS A 23 0.14 -10.30 -10.73
N GLU A 24 -0.93 -9.98 -11.46
CA GLU A 24 -2.03 -9.13 -10.99
C GLU A 24 -2.65 -9.67 -9.70
N GLN A 25 -2.94 -10.98 -9.68
CA GLN A 25 -3.56 -11.65 -8.54
C GLN A 25 -2.64 -11.63 -7.31
N THR A 26 -1.35 -11.93 -7.48
CA THR A 26 -0.36 -11.88 -6.41
C THR A 26 -0.24 -10.46 -5.82
N VAL A 27 -0.28 -9.43 -6.67
CA VAL A 27 -0.22 -8.04 -6.20
C VAL A 27 -1.49 -7.68 -5.42
N LEU A 28 -2.68 -8.13 -5.85
CA LEU A 28 -3.91 -7.93 -5.09
C LEU A 28 -3.86 -8.61 -3.72
N GLU A 29 -3.35 -9.84 -3.66
CA GLU A 29 -3.18 -10.58 -2.40
C GLU A 29 -2.25 -9.83 -1.43
N ILE A 30 -1.14 -9.29 -1.93
CA ILE A 30 -0.23 -8.45 -1.12
C ILE A 30 -0.93 -7.18 -0.63
N ILE A 31 -1.71 -6.51 -1.47
CA ILE A 31 -2.47 -5.31 -1.07
C ILE A 31 -3.47 -5.65 0.05
N ASP A 32 -4.18 -6.77 -0.06
CA ASP A 32 -5.15 -7.21 0.93
C ASP A 32 -4.49 -7.70 2.23
N ASP A 33 -3.29 -8.28 2.15
CA ASP A 33 -2.46 -8.60 3.33
C ASP A 33 -1.99 -7.31 4.03
N CYS A 34 -1.61 -6.27 3.28
CA CYS A 34 -1.24 -4.96 3.85
C CYS A 34 -2.42 -4.34 4.59
N GLN A 35 -3.61 -4.38 3.98
CA GLN A 35 -4.82 -3.86 4.61
C GLN A 35 -5.13 -4.60 5.92
N ARG A 36 -5.16 -5.94 5.89
CA ARG A 36 -5.43 -6.77 7.08
C ARG A 36 -4.43 -6.51 8.20
N ALA A 37 -3.15 -6.39 7.89
CA ALA A 37 -2.13 -6.10 8.90
C ALA A 37 -2.37 -4.76 9.61
N MET A 38 -2.79 -3.73 8.87
CA MET A 38 -3.14 -2.42 9.48
C MET A 38 -4.43 -2.48 10.30
N GLU A 39 -5.44 -3.21 9.82
CA GLU A 39 -6.68 -3.43 10.56
C GLU A 39 -6.42 -4.19 11.87
N GLU A 40 -5.60 -5.23 11.86
CA GLU A 40 -5.24 -6.01 13.05
C GLU A 40 -4.51 -5.17 14.10
N GLU A 41 -3.63 -4.26 13.68
CA GLU A 41 -2.89 -3.37 14.59
C GLU A 41 -3.81 -2.31 15.24
N ARG A 42 -4.85 -1.87 14.52
CA ARG A 42 -5.72 -0.75 14.90
C ARG A 42 -7.16 -1.16 15.20
N GLU A 43 -7.39 -2.39 15.63
CA GLU A 43 -8.72 -2.93 15.97
C GLU A 43 -9.79 -2.69 14.87
N GLY A 44 -9.39 -2.81 13.60
CA GLY A 44 -10.23 -2.64 12.41
C GLY A 44 -10.29 -1.22 11.85
N ALA A 45 -9.58 -0.25 12.42
CA ALA A 45 -9.61 1.13 11.95
C ALA A 45 -8.42 1.48 11.03
N ILE A 46 -8.72 1.81 9.77
CA ILE A 46 -7.74 2.37 8.84
C ILE A 46 -8.01 3.86 8.64
N GLY A 47 -6.95 4.67 8.61
CA GLY A 47 -7.05 6.10 8.35
C GLY A 47 -7.38 6.42 6.88
N PRO A 48 -7.86 7.64 6.59
CA PRO A 48 -8.26 8.04 5.25
C PRO A 48 -7.08 8.10 4.26
N TRP A 49 -5.86 8.37 4.71
CA TRP A 49 -4.69 8.39 3.85
C TRP A 49 -4.35 6.98 3.37
N GLU A 50 -4.22 6.05 4.29
CA GLU A 50 -3.97 4.63 4.02
C GLU A 50 -5.02 4.08 3.06
N GLN A 51 -6.32 4.34 3.32
CA GLN A 51 -7.41 3.90 2.46
C GLN A 51 -7.26 4.43 1.03
N ARG A 52 -6.94 5.73 0.88
CA ARG A 52 -6.73 6.35 -0.44
C ARG A 52 -5.57 5.68 -1.20
N GLU A 53 -4.47 5.38 -0.53
CA GLU A 53 -3.32 4.71 -1.16
C GLU A 53 -3.66 3.27 -1.56
N LEU A 54 -4.41 2.53 -0.73
CA LEU A 54 -4.87 1.17 -1.05
C LEU A 54 -5.87 1.15 -2.22
N ASP A 55 -6.79 2.12 -2.27
CA ASP A 55 -7.74 2.24 -3.38
C ASP A 55 -7.00 2.57 -4.69
N TYR A 56 -6.02 3.47 -4.62
CA TYR A 56 -5.16 3.78 -5.74
C TYR A 56 -4.34 2.56 -6.19
N ALA A 57 -3.81 1.78 -5.25
CA ALA A 57 -3.10 0.53 -5.55
C ALA A 57 -3.99 -0.44 -6.35
N ARG A 58 -5.25 -0.64 -5.92
CA ARG A 58 -6.21 -1.50 -6.62
C ARG A 58 -6.56 -1.00 -8.02
N VAL A 59 -6.70 0.32 -8.20
CA VAL A 59 -6.88 0.93 -9.53
C VAL A 59 -5.65 0.69 -10.42
N ALA A 60 -4.45 0.85 -9.87
CA ALA A 60 -3.21 0.62 -10.58
C ALA A 60 -3.06 -0.83 -11.05
N VAL A 61 -3.45 -1.82 -10.23
CA VAL A 61 -3.49 -3.23 -10.67
C VAL A 61 -4.42 -3.42 -11.86
N ARG A 62 -5.67 -2.93 -11.77
CA ARG A 62 -6.65 -3.05 -12.88
C ARG A 62 -6.19 -2.37 -14.17
N SER A 63 -5.30 -1.39 -14.05
CA SER A 63 -4.74 -0.64 -15.17
C SER A 63 -3.40 -1.23 -15.67
N GLY A 64 -2.92 -2.33 -15.09
CA GLY A 64 -1.66 -2.99 -15.45
C GLY A 64 -0.40 -2.35 -14.88
N PHE A 65 -0.52 -1.36 -13.99
CA PHE A 65 0.63 -0.67 -13.38
C PHE A 65 1.05 -1.34 -12.06
N LEU A 66 1.55 -2.58 -12.13
CA LEU A 66 1.81 -3.40 -10.93
C LEU A 66 2.85 -2.82 -9.99
N ARG A 67 3.94 -2.23 -10.50
CA ARG A 67 4.93 -1.55 -9.64
C ARG A 67 4.34 -0.35 -8.91
N LEU A 68 3.50 0.42 -9.58
CA LEU A 68 2.81 1.56 -8.97
C LEU A 68 1.86 1.09 -7.88
N ALA A 69 1.17 -0.02 -8.10
CA ALA A 69 0.30 -0.63 -7.09
C ALA A 69 1.09 -1.05 -5.84
N LEU A 70 2.23 -1.71 -6.03
CA LEU A 70 3.11 -2.14 -4.92
C LEU A 70 3.67 -0.94 -4.13
N VAL A 71 4.12 0.12 -4.82
CA VAL A 71 4.62 1.34 -4.16
C VAL A 71 3.50 2.08 -3.41
N ALA A 72 2.28 2.10 -3.94
CA ALA A 72 1.13 2.67 -3.24
C ALA A 72 0.77 1.87 -1.97
N ALA A 73 0.81 0.54 -2.05
CA ALA A 73 0.62 -0.33 -0.88
C ALA A 73 1.72 -0.12 0.18
N GLU A 74 2.98 -0.02 -0.24
CA GLU A 74 4.11 0.32 0.64
C GLU A 74 3.88 1.66 1.33
N LYS A 75 3.44 2.67 0.59
CA LYS A 75 3.15 4.00 1.14
C LYS A 75 2.04 3.94 2.19
N ALA A 76 0.99 3.14 1.98
CA ALA A 76 -0.06 2.94 2.98
C ALA A 76 0.52 2.40 4.31
N LEU A 77 1.43 1.42 4.24
CA LEU A 77 2.12 0.89 5.42
C LEU A 77 3.04 1.92 6.09
N ILE A 78 3.70 2.79 5.31
CA ILE A 78 4.59 3.81 5.87
C ILE A 78 3.78 4.89 6.59
N VAL A 79 2.73 5.41 5.94
CA VAL A 79 1.93 6.51 6.54
C VAL A 79 1.16 6.04 7.77
N SER A 80 0.79 4.76 7.85
CA SER A 80 0.18 4.18 9.05
C SER A 80 1.13 4.08 10.25
N GLN A 81 2.43 4.33 10.06
CA GLN A 81 3.42 4.31 11.13
C GLN A 81 3.84 5.72 11.56
N LEU A 82 3.31 6.77 10.90
CA LEU A 82 3.71 8.13 11.20
C LEU A 82 3.19 8.59 12.57
N PRO A 83 3.97 9.42 13.29
CA PRO A 83 3.44 10.26 14.35
C PRO A 83 2.25 11.08 13.87
N ARG A 84 1.28 11.32 14.77
CA ARG A 84 0.00 11.94 14.41
C ARG A 84 0.15 13.33 13.77
N ASP A 85 1.08 14.14 14.27
CA ASP A 85 1.38 15.47 13.75
C ASP A 85 1.97 15.41 12.33
N GLU A 86 2.89 14.49 12.07
CA GLU A 86 3.43 14.25 10.72
C GLU A 86 2.35 13.71 9.76
N TYR A 87 1.50 12.80 10.24
CA TYR A 87 0.37 12.26 9.48
C TYR A 87 -0.62 13.36 9.08
N GLU A 88 -1.09 14.16 10.04
CA GLU A 88 -2.05 15.24 9.80
C GLU A 88 -1.45 16.31 8.88
N TYR A 89 -0.19 16.70 9.09
CA TYR A 89 0.49 17.64 8.21
C TYR A 89 0.58 17.12 6.77
N GLY A 90 1.09 15.90 6.58
CA GLY A 90 1.27 15.30 5.26
C GLY A 90 -0.05 15.09 4.52
N PHE A 91 -1.09 14.61 5.21
CA PHE A 91 -2.41 14.41 4.63
C PHE A 91 -3.05 15.73 4.18
N ASN A 92 -2.97 16.77 5.02
CA ASN A 92 -3.55 18.08 4.70
C ASN A 92 -2.81 18.77 3.53
N PHE A 93 -1.48 18.69 3.48
CA PHE A 93 -0.71 19.25 2.37
C PHE A 93 -0.97 18.50 1.04
N GLY A 94 -1.12 17.18 1.10
CA GLY A 94 -1.42 16.35 -0.08
C GLY A 94 -2.84 16.51 -0.64
N ASN A 95 -3.75 17.13 0.12
CA ASN A 95 -5.13 17.44 -0.29
C ASN A 95 -5.33 18.90 -0.73
N ALA A 96 -4.30 19.74 -0.64
CA ALA A 96 -4.39 21.17 -0.95
C ALA A 96 -4.15 21.51 -2.44
N ILE A 97 -4.07 20.51 -3.32
CA ILE A 97 -3.81 20.64 -4.77
C ILE A 97 -5.00 20.14 -5.57
#